data_AF-A0A847DYZ0-F1
#
_entry.id   AF-A0A847DYZ0-F1
#
_cell.length_a   1.000
_cell.length_b   1.000
_cell.length_c   1.000
_cell.angle_alpha   90.00
_cell.angle_beta   90.00
_cell.angle_gamma   90.00
#
_symmetry.space_group_name_H-M   'P 1'
#
loop_
_entity.id
_entity.type
_entity.pdbx_description
1 polymer ?
#
loop_
_entity_poly.entity_id
_entity_poly.type
_entity_poly.pdbx_seq_one_letter_code
_entity_poly.pdbx_strand_id
1 'polypeptide(L)'
;MTRSPLHWWILCRVVDNFGDAGVCWRLARQLATEQQAQVRLFIDRPEPIARLAGDEPAPAGLVLDGWPECAPGVAALAAASAPLPDVLVSAFGCEPPDWLRARLAGAPPRPLWINLEYLSAEPWVESCHGLASVKPQDGAVEHFFFPGFTAATGGLLRERDAVAADPLPAGEARARELQALCGPVAEPGDRVISLFCYPDAPLDPWLDALTRGDRRCLLLVPEGVADAALERFVAAAPPPGAAPSTGTRALSPGDPPLRRGRLRIARIPFLPQRRYDELLRLCDLNFVRGEDSWIRAHWARRPFVWQPYVQDDGAHLVKLDAFLARFAAVAQAGASATAAAKCGATCGAPGR
;
A
#
# COMPACT_ATOMS: atom_id res chain seq x y z
N MET A 1 -7.78 34.55 8.97
CA MET A 1 -6.35 34.65 8.63
C MET A 1 -5.98 33.40 7.86
N THR A 2 -5.76 33.48 6.55
CA THR A 2 -5.24 32.36 5.75
C THR A 2 -3.77 32.19 6.12
N ARG A 3 -3.41 31.15 6.87
CA ARG A 3 -2.00 30.81 7.11
C ARG A 3 -1.36 30.53 5.74
N SER A 4 -0.14 31.02 5.52
CA SER A 4 0.67 30.63 4.37
C SER A 4 0.82 29.10 4.36
N PRO A 5 0.81 28.45 3.19
CA PRO A 5 0.94 27.01 3.09
C PRO A 5 2.32 26.58 3.62
N LEU A 6 2.35 25.51 4.42
CA LEU A 6 3.60 24.93 4.89
C LEU A 6 4.37 24.31 3.72
N HIS A 7 5.69 24.47 3.72
CA HIS A 7 6.60 23.87 2.77
C HIS A 7 7.18 22.57 3.33
N TRP A 8 7.00 21.48 2.60
CA TRP A 8 7.41 20.13 2.98
C TRP A 8 8.39 19.58 1.97
N TRP A 9 9.52 19.08 2.43
CA TRP A 9 10.39 18.23 1.62
C TRP A 9 10.32 16.80 2.14
N ILE A 10 10.15 15.84 1.23
CA ILE A 10 10.16 14.41 1.55
C ILE A 10 11.32 13.79 0.78
N LEU A 11 12.20 13.10 1.48
CA LEU A 11 13.34 12.38 0.94
C LEU A 11 13.01 10.88 0.92
N CYS A 12 12.98 10.30 -0.28
CA CYS A 12 12.73 8.89 -0.48
C CYS A 12 13.91 8.27 -1.26
N ARG A 13 14.74 7.46 -0.60
CA ARG A 13 15.60 6.50 -1.30
C ARG A 13 14.85 5.20 -1.44
N VAL A 14 14.60 4.79 -2.67
CA VAL A 14 13.88 3.56 -2.95
C VAL A 14 14.80 2.38 -2.63
N VAL A 15 14.44 1.56 -1.65
CA VAL A 15 15.07 0.26 -1.39
C VAL A 15 14.14 -0.84 -1.89
N ASP A 16 12.88 -0.83 -1.46
CA ASP A 16 11.83 -1.73 -1.94
C ASP A 16 10.98 -1.05 -3.03
N ASN A 17 11.49 -1.03 -4.26
CA ASN A 17 10.86 -0.57 -5.52
C ASN A 17 9.57 0.27 -5.37
N PHE A 18 8.41 -0.39 -5.19
CA PHE A 18 7.10 0.28 -5.12
C PHE A 18 6.61 0.54 -3.69
N GLY A 19 7.18 -0.11 -2.68
CA GLY A 19 6.80 0.04 -1.28
C GLY A 19 7.12 1.44 -0.77
N ASP A 20 8.41 1.78 -0.71
CA ASP A 20 8.88 3.07 -0.18
C ASP A 20 8.33 4.25 -1.01
N ALA A 21 8.46 4.13 -2.33
CA ALA A 21 7.96 5.11 -3.28
C ALA A 21 6.44 5.28 -3.18
N GLY A 22 5.70 4.18 -3.01
CA GLY A 22 4.24 4.19 -2.87
C GLY A 22 3.77 4.91 -1.62
N VAL A 23 4.39 4.65 -0.47
CA VAL A 23 4.06 5.33 0.79
C VAL A 23 4.40 6.82 0.69
N CYS A 24 5.59 7.17 0.21
CA CYS A 24 6.01 8.57 0.06
C CYS A 24 5.14 9.33 -0.92
N TRP A 25 4.78 8.71 -2.05
CA TRP A 25 3.87 9.29 -3.03
C TRP A 25 2.50 9.59 -2.43
N ARG A 26 1.92 8.61 -1.73
CA ARG A 26 0.61 8.76 -1.10
C ARG A 26 0.62 9.86 -0.05
N LEU A 27 1.62 9.88 0.82
CA LEU A 27 1.82 10.95 1.81
C LEU A 27 1.93 12.32 1.13
N ALA A 28 2.80 12.45 0.13
CA ALA A 28 3.05 13.69 -0.59
C ALA A 28 1.77 14.24 -1.25
N ARG A 29 1.01 13.36 -1.91
CA ARG A 29 -0.29 13.72 -2.49
C ARG A 29 -1.27 14.17 -1.43
N GLN A 30 -1.42 13.41 -0.35
CA GLN A 30 -2.38 13.74 0.71
C GLN A 30 -2.06 15.08 1.37
N LEU A 31 -0.79 15.38 1.62
CA LEU A 31 -0.35 16.68 2.13
C LEU A 31 -0.71 17.83 1.16
N ALA A 32 -0.45 17.66 -0.13
CA ALA A 32 -0.77 18.67 -1.14
C ALA A 32 -2.29 18.87 -1.28
N THR A 33 -3.07 17.79 -1.39
CA THR A 33 -4.50 17.88 -1.68
C THR A 33 -5.35 18.18 -0.45
N GLU A 34 -5.01 17.62 0.71
CA GLU A 34 -5.88 17.69 1.89
C GLU A 34 -5.45 18.74 2.90
N GLN A 35 -4.16 19.03 2.97
CA GLN A 35 -3.57 20.03 3.87
C GLN A 35 -3.13 21.31 3.13
N GLN A 36 -3.28 21.34 1.80
CA GLN A 36 -2.90 22.47 0.95
C GLN A 36 -1.42 22.88 1.12
N ALA A 37 -0.56 21.91 1.45
CA ALA A 37 0.87 22.11 1.61
C ALA A 37 1.58 22.27 0.26
N GLN A 38 2.71 22.97 0.25
CA GLN A 38 3.66 22.92 -0.87
C GLN A 38 4.65 21.79 -0.60
N VAL A 39 4.59 20.74 -1.39
CA VAL A 39 5.35 19.50 -1.19
C VAL A 39 6.35 19.33 -2.32
N ARG A 40 7.60 19.04 -1.94
CA ARG A 40 8.62 18.55 -2.86
C ARG A 40 9.03 17.15 -2.45
N LEU A 41 8.76 16.17 -3.30
CA LEU A 41 9.21 14.80 -3.12
C LEU A 41 10.51 14.62 -3.92
N PHE A 42 11.61 14.42 -3.20
CA PHE A 42 12.88 14.02 -3.78
C PHE A 42 13.00 12.50 -3.79
N ILE A 43 13.28 11.93 -4.95
CA ILE A 43 13.41 10.49 -5.12
C ILE A 43 14.60 10.12 -6.00
N ASP A 44 15.34 9.08 -5.62
CA ASP A 44 16.49 8.58 -6.38
C ASP A 44 16.09 7.77 -7.62
N ARG A 45 14.96 7.08 -7.55
CA ARG A 45 14.38 6.31 -8.66
C ARG A 45 12.94 6.78 -8.92
N PRO A 46 12.70 7.67 -9.92
CA PRO A 46 11.37 8.24 -10.18
C PRO A 46 10.41 7.30 -10.94
N GLU A 47 10.92 6.22 -11.54
CA GLU A 47 10.14 5.30 -12.38
C GLU A 47 8.96 4.63 -11.65
N PRO A 48 9.09 4.19 -10.38
CA PRO A 48 7.97 3.68 -9.60
C PRO A 48 6.85 4.71 -9.45
N ILE A 49 7.18 5.99 -9.24
CA ILE A 49 6.20 7.07 -9.10
C ILE A 49 5.42 7.25 -10.40
N ALA A 50 6.10 7.23 -11.55
CA ALA A 50 5.44 7.33 -12.85
C ALA A 50 4.39 6.22 -13.05
N ARG A 51 4.70 4.97 -12.66
CA ARG A 51 3.73 3.87 -12.73
C ARG A 51 2.60 3.99 -11.69
N LEU A 52 2.91 4.44 -10.47
CA LEU A 52 1.94 4.62 -9.40
C LEU A 52 0.96 5.78 -9.66
N ALA A 53 1.44 6.85 -10.30
CA ALA A 53 0.63 7.97 -10.75
C ALA A 53 -0.21 7.61 -11.99
N GLY A 54 0.36 6.83 -12.92
CA GLY A 54 -0.25 6.58 -14.22
C GLY A 54 -0.40 7.88 -15.00
N ASP A 55 -1.55 8.05 -15.67
CA ASP A 55 -1.86 9.26 -16.43
C ASP A 55 -2.42 10.40 -15.55
N GLU A 56 -2.54 10.20 -14.22
CA GLU A 56 -2.99 11.26 -13.32
C GLU A 56 -1.88 12.31 -13.13
N PRO A 57 -2.16 13.61 -13.42
CA PRO A 57 -1.19 14.66 -13.14
C PRO A 57 -0.94 14.78 -11.63
N ALA A 58 0.28 15.19 -11.26
CA ALA A 58 0.58 15.53 -9.88
C ALA A 58 -0.36 16.66 -9.39
N PRO A 59 -0.88 16.58 -8.15
CA PRO A 59 -1.66 17.65 -7.56
C PRO A 59 -0.94 19.00 -7.58
N ALA A 60 -1.71 20.09 -7.65
CA ALA A 60 -1.16 21.43 -7.49
C ALA A 60 -0.40 21.54 -6.14
N GLY A 61 0.80 22.11 -6.19
CA GLY A 61 1.67 22.23 -5.02
C GLY A 61 2.53 20.99 -4.72
N LEU A 62 2.41 19.90 -5.49
CA LEU A 62 3.33 18.75 -5.42
C LEU A 62 4.32 18.78 -6.59
N VAL A 63 5.60 18.85 -6.28
CA VAL A 63 6.70 18.74 -7.24
C VAL A 63 7.48 17.45 -6.97
N LEU A 64 7.75 16.70 -8.04
CA LEU A 64 8.66 15.55 -8.01
C LEU A 64 10.02 15.99 -8.56
N ASP A 65 11.07 15.80 -7.78
CA ASP A 65 12.45 16.08 -8.17
C ASP A 65 13.31 14.82 -8.02
N GLY A 66 14.39 14.73 -8.80
CA GLY A 66 15.41 13.69 -8.62
C GLY A 66 16.13 13.84 -7.28
N TRP A 67 16.91 12.85 -6.86
CA TRP A 67 17.65 12.90 -5.60
C TRP A 67 18.43 14.21 -5.47
N PRO A 68 18.45 14.91 -4.31
CA PRO A 68 18.89 16.30 -4.26
C PRO A 68 20.34 16.50 -4.69
N GLU A 69 21.20 15.48 -4.62
CA GLU A 69 22.60 15.54 -5.11
C GLU A 69 22.71 15.48 -6.64
N CYS A 70 21.73 14.87 -7.30
CA CYS A 70 21.70 14.64 -8.74
C CYS A 70 20.65 15.51 -9.46
N ALA A 71 19.81 16.22 -8.71
CA ALA A 71 18.74 17.04 -9.24
C ALA A 71 19.28 18.27 -10.01
N PRO A 72 18.73 18.59 -11.19
CA PRO A 72 18.99 19.87 -11.85
C PRO A 72 18.70 21.03 -10.90
N GLY A 73 19.65 21.96 -10.76
CA GLY A 73 19.51 23.08 -9.83
C GLY A 73 19.88 22.79 -8.37
N VAL A 74 20.49 21.64 -8.07
CA VAL A 74 21.06 21.35 -6.74
C VAL A 74 21.93 22.48 -6.22
N ALA A 75 22.75 23.11 -7.07
CA ALA A 75 23.61 24.22 -6.66
C ALA A 75 22.81 25.43 -6.13
N ALA A 76 21.61 25.67 -6.68
CA ALA A 76 20.71 26.71 -6.20
C ALA A 76 20.01 26.30 -4.90
N LEU A 77 19.68 25.02 -4.72
CA LEU A 77 19.08 24.49 -3.48
C LEU A 77 20.08 24.41 -2.33
N ALA A 78 21.33 24.06 -2.64
CA ALA A 78 22.43 23.93 -1.69
C ALA A 78 23.06 25.29 -1.33
N ALA A 79 22.71 26.37 -2.03
CA ALA A 79 23.16 27.71 -1.70
C ALA A 79 22.76 28.08 -0.26
N ALA A 80 23.67 28.69 0.50
CA ALA A 80 23.42 29.05 1.89
C ALA A 80 22.20 29.99 2.08
N SER A 81 21.90 30.81 1.05
CA SER A 81 20.75 31.72 1.03
C SER A 81 19.44 31.06 0.59
N ALA A 82 19.46 29.81 0.13
CA ALA A 82 18.26 29.12 -0.32
C ALA A 82 17.29 28.91 0.87
N PRO A 83 15.97 29.10 0.68
CA PRO A 83 15.01 28.80 1.73
C PRO A 83 14.98 27.30 2.01
N LEU A 84 14.93 26.94 3.30
CA LEU A 84 14.64 25.58 3.75
C LEU A 84 13.12 25.37 3.79
N PRO A 85 12.66 24.11 3.75
CA PRO A 85 11.26 23.81 4.03
C PRO A 85 10.92 24.14 5.50
N ASP A 86 9.63 24.18 5.83
CA ASP A 86 9.17 24.19 7.21
C ASP A 86 9.33 22.80 7.85
N VAL A 87 9.14 21.75 7.05
CA VAL A 87 9.23 20.35 7.48
C VAL A 87 10.06 19.53 6.49
N LEU A 88 11.01 18.76 7.02
CA LEU A 88 11.79 17.78 6.27
C LEU A 88 11.43 16.38 6.76
N VAL A 89 11.05 15.50 5.85
CA VAL A 89 10.77 14.09 6.13
C VAL A 89 11.88 13.24 5.49
N SER A 90 12.65 12.55 6.31
CA SER A 90 13.53 11.45 5.91
C SER A 90 12.74 10.16 5.97
N ALA A 91 12.42 9.54 4.82
CA ALA A 91 11.67 8.29 4.82
C ALA A 91 12.58 7.08 4.97
N PHE A 92 12.22 6.16 5.87
CA PHE A 92 12.79 4.83 6.04
C PHE A 92 14.30 4.82 6.32
N GLY A 93 14.73 5.69 7.25
CA GLY A 93 16.15 5.82 7.60
C GLY A 93 17.01 6.47 6.52
N CYS A 94 16.39 7.12 5.53
CA CYS A 94 17.12 7.83 4.50
C CYS A 94 17.78 9.09 5.06
N GLU A 95 19.12 9.10 5.07
CA GLU A 95 19.89 10.27 5.48
C GLU A 95 19.80 11.40 4.45
N PRO A 96 19.62 12.66 4.90
CA PRO A 96 19.74 13.82 4.03
C PRO A 96 21.17 13.96 3.44
N PRO A 97 21.32 14.53 2.24
CA PRO A 97 22.64 14.87 1.70
C PRO A 97 23.44 15.78 2.63
N ASP A 98 24.77 15.69 2.59
CA ASP A 98 25.68 16.39 3.50
C ASP A 98 25.41 17.90 3.60
N TRP A 99 25.15 18.56 2.47
CA TRP A 99 24.86 19.99 2.44
C TRP A 99 23.56 20.33 3.20
N LEU A 100 22.53 19.49 3.09
CA LEU A 100 21.26 19.69 3.76
C LEU A 100 21.41 19.36 5.25
N ARG A 101 22.11 18.26 5.56
CA ARG A 101 22.45 17.85 6.93
C ARG A 101 23.19 18.95 7.69
N ALA A 102 24.20 19.58 7.07
CA ALA A 102 24.92 20.70 7.66
C ALA A 102 24.00 21.89 8.00
N ARG A 103 22.95 22.11 7.21
CA ARG A 103 21.96 23.16 7.48
C ARG A 103 20.96 22.80 8.59
N LEU A 104 20.70 21.51 8.83
CA LEU A 104 19.86 21.03 9.94
C LEU A 104 20.57 21.19 11.30
N ALA A 105 21.89 21.03 11.31
CA ALA A 105 22.75 21.22 12.47
C ALA A 105 22.90 22.69 12.92
N GLY A 106 22.57 23.64 12.03
CA GLY A 106 22.76 25.08 12.27
C GLY A 106 21.86 25.70 13.35
N ALA A 107 22.11 26.97 13.64
CA ALA A 107 21.31 27.77 14.57
C ALA A 107 19.88 28.00 14.02
N PRO A 108 18.86 28.14 14.89
CA PRO A 108 17.49 28.41 14.47
C PRO A 108 17.36 29.69 13.60
N PRO A 109 16.35 29.76 12.72
CA PRO A 109 15.32 28.75 12.48
C PRO A 109 15.80 27.59 11.60
N ARG A 110 15.38 26.36 11.95
CA ARG A 110 15.62 25.12 11.19
C ARG A 110 14.30 24.38 10.98
N PRO A 111 14.15 23.58 9.89
CA PRO A 111 12.95 22.80 9.67
C PRO A 111 12.71 21.81 10.81
N LEU A 112 11.44 21.44 10.99
CA LEU A 112 11.10 20.23 11.72
C LEU A 112 11.61 19.02 10.94
N TRP A 113 12.63 18.33 11.45
CA TRP A 113 13.14 17.12 10.83
C TRP A 113 12.46 15.90 11.43
N ILE A 114 11.75 15.16 10.59
CA ILE A 114 11.01 13.94 10.91
C ILE A 114 11.71 12.77 10.22
N ASN A 115 11.99 11.71 10.97
CA ASN A 115 12.33 10.41 10.44
C ASN A 115 11.06 9.55 10.39
N LEU A 116 10.55 9.32 9.18
CA LEU A 116 9.38 8.48 8.94
C LEU A 116 9.83 7.02 8.90
N GLU A 117 9.42 6.26 9.89
CA GLU A 117 9.77 4.85 10.03
C GLU A 117 8.76 3.95 9.32
N TYR A 118 9.13 2.69 9.09
CA TYR A 118 8.19 1.69 8.61
C TYR A 118 7.05 1.47 9.62
N LEU A 119 5.86 1.20 9.10
CA LEU A 119 4.69 0.83 9.89
C LEU A 119 5.01 -0.39 10.75
N SER A 120 4.69 -0.37 12.04
CA SER A 120 4.77 -1.57 12.88
C SER A 120 3.53 -1.75 13.75
N ALA A 121 3.23 -3.03 14.00
CA ALA A 121 2.24 -3.46 14.95
C ALA A 121 2.85 -3.91 16.30
N GLU A 122 4.14 -3.65 16.54
CA GLU A 122 4.78 -3.98 17.81
C GLU A 122 4.40 -2.98 18.92
N PRO A 123 4.46 -3.34 20.21
CA PRO A 123 4.16 -2.42 21.30
C PRO A 123 5.19 -1.29 21.46
N TRP A 124 6.47 -1.56 21.20
CA TRP A 124 7.55 -0.62 21.49
C TRP A 124 7.46 0.68 20.67
N VAL A 125 6.89 0.64 19.46
CA VAL A 125 6.75 1.85 18.62
C VAL A 125 5.89 2.93 19.27
N GLU A 126 4.98 2.58 20.19
CA GLU A 126 4.16 3.53 20.94
C GLU A 126 5.02 4.40 21.86
N SER A 127 6.07 3.83 22.44
CA SER A 127 7.01 4.56 23.30
C SER A 127 8.08 5.34 22.54
N CYS A 128 8.28 5.01 21.26
CA CYS A 128 9.29 5.64 20.41
C CYS A 128 8.72 6.72 19.49
N HIS A 129 7.42 6.70 19.21
CA HIS A 129 6.75 7.71 18.41
C HIS A 129 6.84 9.11 19.07
N GLY A 130 7.27 10.10 18.30
CA GLY A 130 7.42 11.48 18.74
C GLY A 130 8.69 11.78 19.53
N LEU A 131 9.56 10.78 19.78
CA LEU A 131 10.83 11.01 20.45
C LEU A 131 11.77 11.85 19.58
N ALA A 132 12.46 12.79 20.21
CA ALA A 132 13.52 13.58 19.60
C ALA A 132 14.89 12.94 19.90
N SER A 133 15.71 12.79 18.86
CA SER A 133 17.11 12.42 18.95
C SER A 133 17.97 13.63 18.61
N VAL A 134 18.71 14.13 19.61
CA VAL A 134 19.74 15.15 19.42
C VAL A 134 21.03 14.45 19.03
N LYS A 135 21.51 14.69 17.82
CA LYS A 135 22.73 14.08 17.29
C LYS A 135 23.95 14.69 17.99
N PRO A 136 24.79 13.91 18.70
CA PRO A 136 25.90 14.46 19.48
C PRO A 136 26.96 15.20 18.65
N GLN A 137 27.12 14.83 17.37
CA GLN A 137 28.18 15.34 16.50
C GLN A 137 27.91 16.76 16.01
N ASP A 138 26.65 17.09 15.74
CA ASP A 138 26.26 18.30 15.02
C ASP A 138 25.09 19.06 15.68
N GLY A 139 24.48 18.50 16.74
CA GLY A 139 23.36 19.12 17.45
C GLY A 139 22.05 19.15 16.66
N ALA A 140 21.97 18.47 15.52
CA ALA A 140 20.75 18.33 14.76
C ALA A 140 19.70 17.56 15.57
N VAL A 141 18.43 17.91 15.41
CA VAL A 141 17.33 17.29 16.15
C VAL A 141 16.39 16.62 15.18
N GLU A 142 16.38 15.31 15.22
CA GLU A 142 15.53 14.43 14.42
C GLU A 142 14.40 13.89 15.29
N HIS A 143 13.17 13.83 14.75
CA HIS A 143 12.00 13.32 15.48
C HIS A 143 11.50 12.04 14.82
N PHE A 144 11.42 10.96 15.59
CA PHE A 144 10.95 9.68 15.07
C PHE A 144 9.42 9.67 14.92
N PHE A 145 8.94 9.29 13.74
CA PHE A 145 7.53 9.12 13.44
C PHE A 145 7.29 7.68 13.03
N PHE A 146 6.79 6.88 13.97
CA PHE A 146 6.35 5.50 13.73
C PHE A 146 4.85 5.44 13.39
N PRO A 147 4.48 5.08 12.14
CA PRO A 147 3.11 4.71 11.82
C PRO A 147 2.68 3.47 12.62
N GLY A 148 1.40 3.37 12.95
CA GLY A 148 0.90 2.27 13.77
C GLY A 148 -0.61 2.25 13.92
N PHE A 149 -1.09 1.23 14.65
CA PHE A 149 -2.50 0.88 14.75
C PHE A 149 -3.19 1.44 16.01
N THR A 150 -2.51 2.25 16.81
CA THR A 150 -3.03 2.79 18.07
C THR A 150 -2.90 4.32 18.12
N ALA A 151 -3.65 4.95 19.02
CA ALA A 151 -3.62 6.41 19.21
C ALA A 151 -2.27 6.93 19.74
N ALA A 152 -1.41 6.06 20.26
CA ALA A 152 -0.05 6.40 20.71
C ALA A 152 1.00 6.37 19.58
N THR A 153 0.57 6.06 18.35
CA THR A 153 1.45 6.02 17.17
C THR A 153 1.06 7.11 16.18
N GLY A 154 1.84 7.26 15.11
CA GLY A 154 1.59 8.21 14.03
C GLY A 154 0.36 7.90 13.17
N GLY A 155 -0.36 6.82 13.49
CA GLY A 155 -1.55 6.40 12.76
C GLY A 155 -1.23 5.80 11.40
N LEU A 156 -2.23 5.81 10.51
CA LEU A 156 -2.18 5.18 9.19
C LEU A 156 -2.56 6.20 8.12
N LEU A 157 -1.90 6.14 6.96
CA LEU A 157 -2.29 6.93 5.80
C LEU A 157 -3.71 6.53 5.35
N ARG A 158 -4.61 7.52 5.40
CA ARG A 158 -6.01 7.37 5.01
C ARG A 158 -6.52 8.71 4.50
N GLU A 159 -6.75 8.78 3.20
CA GLU A 159 -7.41 9.91 2.56
C GLU A 159 -8.85 10.07 3.10
N ARG A 160 -9.38 11.29 3.07
CA ARG A 160 -10.74 11.59 3.57
C ARG A 160 -11.81 10.77 2.87
N ASP A 161 -11.58 10.41 1.61
CA ASP A 161 -12.45 9.61 0.76
C ASP A 161 -12.03 8.14 0.61
N ALA A 162 -10.98 7.70 1.33
CA ALA A 162 -10.45 6.33 1.23
C ALA A 162 -11.49 5.24 1.52
N VAL A 163 -12.50 5.56 2.34
CA VAL A 163 -13.65 4.70 2.60
C VAL A 163 -14.89 5.34 1.98
N ALA A 164 -15.18 5.02 0.72
CA ALA A 164 -16.39 5.56 0.09
C ALA A 164 -17.67 5.11 0.82
N ALA A 165 -18.61 6.05 0.90
CA ALA A 165 -19.91 5.87 1.54
C ALA A 165 -20.86 4.98 0.73
N ASP A 166 -20.64 4.88 -0.59
CA ASP A 166 -21.55 4.18 -1.50
C ASP A 166 -21.51 2.65 -1.33
N PRO A 167 -22.66 1.99 -1.48
CA PRO A 167 -22.73 0.53 -1.43
C PRO A 167 -21.91 -0.08 -2.57
N LEU A 168 -21.25 -1.21 -2.28
CA LEU A 168 -20.44 -1.91 -3.27
C LEU A 168 -21.34 -2.48 -4.38
N PRO A 169 -20.96 -2.31 -5.65
CA PRO A 169 -21.72 -2.85 -6.77
C PRO A 169 -21.74 -4.39 -6.69
N ALA A 170 -22.81 -4.98 -7.20
CA ALA A 170 -23.03 -6.42 -7.24
C ALA A 170 -23.48 -6.89 -8.63
N GLY A 171 -23.40 -8.20 -8.88
CA GLY A 171 -23.83 -8.82 -10.14
C GLY A 171 -23.20 -8.16 -11.37
N GLU A 172 -24.04 -7.77 -12.33
CA GLU A 172 -23.64 -7.14 -13.59
C GLU A 172 -22.95 -5.78 -13.41
N ALA A 173 -23.32 -4.99 -12.40
CA ALA A 173 -22.67 -3.70 -12.15
C ALA A 173 -21.20 -3.90 -11.76
N ARG A 174 -20.95 -4.83 -10.84
CA ARG A 174 -19.59 -5.21 -10.43
C ARG A 174 -18.78 -5.77 -11.59
N ALA A 175 -19.41 -6.60 -12.42
CA ALA A 175 -18.76 -7.19 -13.59
C ALA A 175 -18.30 -6.10 -14.59
N ARG A 176 -19.14 -5.10 -14.86
CA ARG A 176 -18.79 -3.96 -15.72
C ARG A 176 -17.64 -3.12 -15.15
N GLU A 177 -17.64 -2.83 -13.86
CA GLU A 177 -16.55 -2.07 -13.23
C GLU A 177 -15.22 -2.84 -13.24
N LEU A 178 -15.25 -4.14 -12.96
CA LEU A 178 -14.07 -5.00 -13.09
C LEU A 178 -13.56 -5.02 -14.54
N GLN A 179 -14.46 -5.06 -15.53
CA GLN A 179 -14.06 -5.02 -16.93
C GLN A 179 -13.42 -3.68 -17.32
N ALA A 180 -13.94 -2.57 -16.81
CA ALA A 180 -13.36 -1.24 -17.05
C ALA A 180 -11.96 -1.09 -16.42
N LEU A 181 -11.69 -1.78 -15.32
CA LEU A 181 -10.39 -1.77 -14.66
C LEU A 181 -9.39 -2.76 -15.27
N CYS A 182 -9.85 -3.96 -15.61
CA CYS A 182 -8.97 -5.12 -15.84
C CYS A 182 -8.97 -5.62 -17.30
N GLY A 183 -9.86 -5.12 -18.16
CA GLY A 183 -10.09 -5.70 -19.48
C GLY A 183 -11.11 -6.85 -19.45
N PRO A 184 -11.12 -7.77 -20.43
CA PRO A 184 -12.22 -8.74 -20.66
C PRO A 184 -12.26 -9.88 -19.63
N VAL A 185 -12.57 -9.56 -18.37
CA VAL A 185 -12.58 -10.51 -17.23
C VAL A 185 -13.99 -10.85 -16.71
N ALA A 186 -15.00 -10.09 -17.13
CA ALA A 186 -16.35 -10.11 -16.58
C ALA A 186 -17.09 -11.42 -16.87
N GLU A 187 -17.33 -12.21 -15.82
CA GLU A 187 -18.43 -13.17 -15.76
C GLU A 187 -19.10 -13.03 -14.38
N PRO A 188 -20.40 -12.71 -14.31
CA PRO A 188 -21.12 -12.62 -13.05
C PRO A 188 -21.10 -13.95 -12.27
N GLY A 189 -21.11 -13.85 -10.94
CA GLY A 189 -21.25 -15.01 -10.04
C GLY A 189 -19.93 -15.67 -9.60
N ASP A 190 -18.79 -15.29 -10.18
CA ASP A 190 -17.49 -15.71 -9.68
C ASP A 190 -17.14 -15.04 -8.36
N ARG A 191 -16.43 -15.78 -7.51
CA ARG A 191 -15.66 -15.18 -6.42
C ARG A 191 -14.42 -14.51 -7.02
N VAL A 192 -14.28 -13.22 -6.85
CA VAL A 192 -13.17 -12.45 -7.42
C VAL A 192 -12.07 -12.30 -6.37
N ILE A 193 -10.85 -12.67 -6.75
CA ILE A 193 -9.66 -12.67 -5.88
C ILE A 193 -8.58 -11.84 -6.58
N SER A 194 -8.00 -10.85 -5.89
CA SER A 194 -6.78 -10.18 -6.38
C SER A 194 -5.54 -10.86 -5.80
N LEU A 195 -4.49 -10.99 -6.60
CA LEU A 195 -3.22 -11.58 -6.19
C LEU A 195 -2.06 -10.59 -6.35
N PHE A 196 -1.59 -10.02 -5.25
CA PHE A 196 -0.37 -9.22 -5.19
C PHE A 196 0.56 -9.77 -4.11
N CYS A 197 1.58 -10.53 -4.52
CA CYS A 197 2.45 -11.32 -3.65
C CYS A 197 3.92 -11.21 -4.09
N TYR A 198 4.86 -11.56 -3.22
CA TYR A 198 6.28 -11.69 -3.56
C TYR A 198 6.55 -12.98 -4.38
N PRO A 199 7.68 -13.06 -5.11
CA PRO A 199 7.98 -14.18 -6.02
C PRO A 199 8.07 -15.56 -5.35
N ASP A 200 8.37 -15.59 -4.06
CA ASP A 200 8.53 -16.77 -3.21
C ASP A 200 7.22 -17.32 -2.64
N ALA A 201 6.08 -16.67 -2.91
CA ALA A 201 4.79 -17.12 -2.42
C ALA A 201 4.48 -18.56 -2.90
N PRO A 202 4.06 -19.48 -2.01
CA PRO A 202 3.82 -20.89 -2.34
C PRO A 202 2.47 -21.10 -3.03
N LEU A 203 2.35 -20.64 -4.29
CA LEU A 203 1.07 -20.56 -5.00
C LEU A 203 0.59 -21.87 -5.61
N ASP A 204 1.50 -22.76 -6.05
CA ASP A 204 1.17 -23.98 -6.80
C ASP A 204 0.08 -24.84 -6.14
N PRO A 205 0.20 -25.26 -4.86
CA PRO A 205 -0.85 -26.08 -4.22
C PRO A 205 -2.17 -25.32 -4.05
N TRP A 206 -2.11 -23.99 -3.90
CA TRP A 206 -3.30 -23.16 -3.75
C TRP A 206 -4.04 -23.00 -5.08
N LEU A 207 -3.34 -22.75 -6.18
CA LEU A 207 -3.92 -22.70 -7.53
C LEU A 207 -4.61 -24.03 -7.86
N ASP A 208 -3.96 -25.16 -7.56
CA ASP A 208 -4.53 -26.49 -7.73
C ASP A 208 -5.82 -26.69 -6.92
N ALA A 209 -5.83 -26.27 -5.65
CA ALA A 209 -7.02 -26.33 -4.81
C ALA A 209 -8.18 -25.50 -5.40
N LEU A 210 -7.90 -24.31 -5.94
CA LEU A 210 -8.91 -23.46 -6.58
C LEU A 210 -9.52 -24.08 -7.83
N THR A 211 -8.78 -24.92 -8.57
CA THR A 211 -9.35 -25.63 -9.73
C THR A 211 -10.44 -26.64 -9.35
N ARG A 212 -10.36 -27.20 -8.13
CA ARG A 212 -11.22 -28.28 -7.61
C ARG A 212 -12.24 -27.82 -6.56
N GLY A 213 -12.18 -26.58 -6.12
CA GLY A 213 -13.07 -26.06 -5.07
C GLY A 213 -14.55 -25.97 -5.50
N ASP A 214 -15.44 -25.75 -4.53
CA ASP A 214 -16.89 -25.77 -4.78
C ASP A 214 -17.41 -24.51 -5.50
N ARG A 215 -16.67 -23.40 -5.41
CA ARG A 215 -17.05 -22.11 -5.99
C ARG A 215 -16.19 -21.79 -7.20
N ARG A 216 -16.82 -21.19 -8.21
CA ARG A 216 -16.08 -20.59 -9.33
C ARG A 216 -15.30 -19.38 -8.83
N CYS A 217 -14.04 -19.28 -9.24
CA CYS A 217 -13.13 -18.22 -8.84
C CYS A 217 -12.54 -17.53 -10.07
N LEU A 218 -12.50 -16.20 -10.04
CA LEU A 218 -11.70 -15.37 -10.93
C LEU A 218 -10.51 -14.84 -10.13
N LEU A 219 -9.31 -15.25 -10.50
CA LEU A 219 -8.05 -14.77 -9.96
C LEU A 219 -7.47 -13.69 -10.88
N LEU A 220 -7.40 -12.47 -10.38
CA LEU A 220 -6.83 -11.31 -11.05
C LEU A 220 -5.38 -11.14 -10.60
N VAL A 221 -4.43 -11.25 -11.52
CA VAL A 221 -3.00 -11.16 -11.22
C VAL A 221 -2.42 -9.99 -12.01
N PRO A 222 -1.87 -8.93 -11.38
CA PRO A 222 -1.19 -7.86 -12.10
C PRO A 222 0.02 -8.35 -12.88
N GLU A 223 0.41 -7.66 -13.95
CA GLU A 223 1.67 -7.92 -14.66
C GLU A 223 2.90 -7.82 -13.74
N GLY A 224 3.88 -8.70 -13.97
CA GLY A 224 5.09 -8.78 -13.13
C GLY A 224 4.90 -9.46 -11.79
N VAL A 225 3.73 -10.05 -11.52
CA VAL A 225 3.40 -10.73 -10.27
C VAL A 225 3.20 -12.22 -10.50
N ALA A 226 3.82 -13.06 -9.69
CA ALA A 226 3.66 -14.52 -9.72
C ALA A 226 3.97 -15.16 -11.10
N ASP A 227 4.81 -14.53 -11.93
CA ASP A 227 5.06 -14.96 -13.31
C ASP A 227 5.53 -16.41 -13.38
N ALA A 228 6.55 -16.78 -12.61
CA ALA A 228 7.05 -18.15 -12.57
C ALA A 228 5.98 -19.18 -12.15
N ALA A 229 5.09 -18.81 -11.21
CA ALA A 229 4.00 -19.70 -10.78
C ALA A 229 2.93 -19.85 -11.85
N LEU A 230 2.57 -18.77 -12.55
CA LEU A 230 1.61 -18.84 -13.64
C LEU A 230 2.17 -19.57 -14.86
N GLU A 231 3.45 -19.40 -15.17
CA GLU A 231 4.13 -20.16 -16.24
C GLU A 231 4.10 -21.66 -15.97
N ARG A 232 4.45 -22.08 -14.74
CA ARG A 232 4.32 -23.49 -14.32
C ARG A 232 2.88 -23.98 -14.41
N PHE A 233 1.93 -23.17 -13.94
CA PHE A 233 0.51 -23.52 -14.01
C PHE A 233 0.04 -23.71 -15.46
N VAL A 234 0.39 -22.81 -16.38
CA VAL A 234 0.06 -22.90 -17.81
C VAL A 234 0.71 -24.13 -18.44
N ALA A 235 1.97 -24.40 -18.14
CA ALA A 235 2.72 -25.54 -18.70
C ALA A 235 2.24 -26.90 -18.18
N ALA A 236 1.65 -26.97 -16.99
CA ALA A 236 1.12 -28.22 -16.45
C ALA A 236 0.01 -28.80 -17.35
N ALA A 237 0.14 -30.07 -17.71
CA ALA A 237 -0.80 -30.76 -18.58
C ALA A 237 -2.23 -30.69 -18.01
N PRO A 238 -3.26 -30.43 -18.85
CA PRO A 238 -4.63 -30.49 -18.37
C PRO A 238 -4.98 -31.91 -17.91
N PRO A 239 -5.93 -32.06 -16.97
CA PRO A 239 -6.36 -33.38 -16.51
C PRO A 239 -6.88 -34.25 -17.67
N PRO A 240 -6.82 -35.61 -17.52
CA PRO A 240 -7.27 -36.53 -18.55
C PRO A 240 -8.72 -36.23 -18.97
N GLY A 241 -8.96 -36.08 -20.28
CA GLY A 241 -10.29 -35.84 -20.85
C GLY A 241 -10.63 -34.38 -21.19
N ALA A 242 -9.73 -33.42 -20.92
CA ALA A 242 -9.87 -32.06 -21.44
C ALA A 242 -9.27 -31.93 -22.86
N ALA A 243 -9.86 -31.08 -23.70
CA ALA A 243 -9.35 -30.82 -25.03
C ALA A 243 -7.90 -30.26 -24.96
N PRO A 244 -7.01 -30.67 -25.87
CA PRO A 244 -5.64 -30.15 -25.91
C PRO A 244 -5.67 -28.64 -26.14
N SER A 245 -5.08 -27.86 -25.24
CA SER A 245 -4.88 -26.43 -25.44
C SER A 245 -3.70 -26.24 -26.40
N THR A 246 -3.97 -25.63 -27.56
CA THR A 246 -2.96 -25.28 -28.55
C THR A 246 -2.08 -24.13 -28.03
N GLY A 247 -0.84 -24.46 -27.64
CA GLY A 247 0.26 -23.51 -27.46
C GLY A 247 0.45 -22.98 -26.04
N THR A 248 1.69 -23.05 -25.55
CA THR A 248 2.16 -22.44 -24.31
C THR A 248 2.29 -20.93 -24.51
N ARG A 249 1.17 -20.20 -24.57
CA ARG A 249 1.20 -18.73 -24.62
C ARG A 249 1.21 -18.19 -23.19
N ALA A 250 2.19 -17.34 -22.88
CA ALA A 250 2.21 -16.58 -21.63
C ALA A 250 0.94 -15.72 -21.53
N LEU A 251 0.35 -15.63 -20.33
CA LEU A 251 -0.83 -14.82 -20.08
C LEU A 251 -0.44 -13.34 -20.02
N SER A 252 -1.01 -12.53 -20.90
CA SER A 252 -0.77 -11.09 -20.99
C SER A 252 -2.03 -10.29 -20.63
N PRO A 253 -1.89 -9.03 -20.15
CA PRO A 253 -3.03 -8.15 -19.97
C PRO A 253 -3.89 -8.05 -21.24
N GLY A 254 -5.21 -8.14 -21.08
CA GLY A 254 -6.17 -8.08 -22.19
C GLY A 254 -6.49 -9.44 -22.83
N ASP A 255 -5.73 -10.49 -22.52
CA ASP A 255 -6.06 -11.85 -22.94
C ASP A 255 -7.35 -12.35 -22.25
N PRO A 256 -8.15 -13.21 -22.89
CA PRO A 256 -9.23 -13.91 -22.23
C PRO A 256 -8.71 -14.73 -21.03
N PRO A 257 -9.43 -14.78 -19.90
CA PRO A 257 -8.99 -15.53 -18.73
C PRO A 257 -8.76 -17.01 -19.03
N LEU A 258 -7.62 -17.55 -18.60
CA LEU A 258 -7.34 -18.98 -18.67
C LEU A 258 -8.26 -19.73 -17.73
N ARG A 259 -9.02 -20.70 -18.25
CA ARG A 259 -9.91 -21.54 -17.44
C ARG A 259 -9.31 -22.92 -17.20
N ARG A 260 -9.26 -23.34 -15.93
CA ARG A 260 -8.98 -24.72 -15.51
C ARG A 260 -9.90 -25.13 -14.36
N GLY A 261 -10.80 -26.07 -14.62
CA GLY A 261 -11.82 -26.47 -13.66
C GLY A 261 -12.68 -25.27 -13.25
N ARG A 262 -12.75 -24.99 -11.94
CA ARG A 262 -13.48 -23.86 -11.35
C ARG A 262 -12.70 -22.56 -11.28
N LEU A 263 -11.42 -22.57 -11.66
CA LEU A 263 -10.54 -21.39 -11.64
C LEU A 263 -10.49 -20.74 -13.03
N ARG A 264 -10.65 -19.42 -13.06
CA ARG A 264 -10.25 -18.54 -14.16
C ARG A 264 -9.10 -17.66 -13.68
N ILE A 265 -8.03 -17.54 -14.47
CA ILE A 265 -6.91 -16.66 -14.18
C ILE A 265 -6.85 -15.59 -15.26
N ALA A 266 -6.92 -14.33 -14.87
CA ALA A 266 -6.74 -13.19 -15.77
C ALA A 266 -5.48 -12.42 -15.38
N ARG A 267 -4.62 -12.18 -16.36
CA ARG A 267 -3.55 -11.21 -16.23
C ARG A 267 -4.13 -9.82 -16.43
N ILE A 268 -3.87 -8.90 -15.50
CA ILE A 268 -4.36 -7.52 -15.56
C ILE A 268 -3.17 -6.54 -15.68
N PRO A 269 -3.37 -5.34 -16.27
CA PRO A 269 -2.29 -4.35 -16.33
C PRO A 269 -1.90 -3.88 -14.93
N PHE A 270 -0.73 -3.24 -14.81
CA PHE A 270 -0.40 -2.51 -13.60
C PHE A 270 -1.39 -1.36 -13.42
N LEU A 271 -2.00 -1.28 -12.24
CA LEU A 271 -2.96 -0.25 -11.92
C LEU A 271 -2.30 0.89 -11.13
N PRO A 272 -2.54 2.16 -11.51
CA PRO A 272 -2.19 3.31 -10.66
C PRO A 272 -2.78 3.18 -9.26
N GLN A 273 -2.16 3.82 -8.26
CA GLN A 273 -2.46 3.59 -6.83
C GLN A 273 -3.95 3.74 -6.48
N ARG A 274 -4.62 4.75 -7.04
CA ARG A 274 -6.07 4.97 -6.84
C ARG A 274 -6.93 3.90 -7.50
N ARG A 275 -6.57 3.47 -8.72
CA ARG A 275 -7.27 2.41 -9.45
C ARG A 275 -7.08 1.04 -8.77
N TYR A 276 -5.93 0.83 -8.12
CA TYR A 276 -5.70 -0.35 -7.30
C TYR A 276 -6.60 -0.37 -6.05
N ASP A 277 -6.83 0.79 -5.39
CA ASP A 277 -7.80 0.89 -4.29
C ASP A 277 -9.22 0.50 -4.74
N GLU A 278 -9.64 0.89 -5.94
CA GLU A 278 -10.92 0.46 -6.54
C GLU A 278 -10.98 -1.06 -6.75
N LEU A 279 -9.92 -1.66 -7.29
CA LEU A 279 -9.82 -3.11 -7.46
C LEU A 279 -10.00 -3.84 -6.13
N LEU A 280 -9.32 -3.40 -5.07
CA LEU A 280 -9.40 -4.06 -3.75
C LEU A 280 -10.84 -4.09 -3.21
N ARG A 281 -11.61 -3.02 -3.42
CA ARG A 281 -13.03 -2.93 -3.02
C ARG A 281 -13.93 -3.88 -3.82
N LEU A 282 -13.61 -4.06 -5.09
CA LEU A 282 -14.36 -4.90 -6.02
C LEU A 282 -14.01 -6.38 -5.89
N CYS A 283 -12.99 -6.77 -5.13
CA CYS A 283 -12.65 -8.16 -4.87
C CYS A 283 -13.35 -8.71 -3.62
N ASP A 284 -13.60 -10.02 -3.59
CA ASP A 284 -14.12 -10.73 -2.41
C ASP A 284 -13.00 -11.16 -1.44
N LEU A 285 -11.77 -11.26 -1.95
CA LEU A 285 -10.55 -11.56 -1.19
C LEU A 285 -9.37 -10.87 -1.88
N ASN A 286 -8.49 -10.26 -1.10
CA ASN A 286 -7.29 -9.61 -1.62
C ASN A 286 -6.03 -10.21 -1.02
N PHE A 287 -5.12 -10.71 -1.85
CA PHE A 287 -3.75 -10.96 -1.41
C PHE A 287 -2.94 -9.70 -1.65
N VAL A 288 -2.35 -9.19 -0.58
CA VAL A 288 -1.58 -7.95 -0.54
C VAL A 288 -0.22 -8.20 0.10
N ARG A 289 0.74 -7.32 -0.14
CA ARG A 289 2.12 -7.47 0.35
C ARG A 289 2.71 -6.13 0.79
N GLY A 290 3.85 -6.18 1.47
CA GLY A 290 4.57 -4.98 1.90
C GLY A 290 3.71 -4.10 2.81
N GLU A 291 3.84 -2.77 2.66
CA GLU A 291 3.20 -1.80 3.56
C GLU A 291 1.97 -1.09 2.96
N ASP A 292 2.10 -0.39 1.83
CA ASP A 292 0.99 0.41 1.29
C ASP A 292 -0.24 -0.46 1.00
N SER A 293 -0.08 -1.52 0.20
CA SER A 293 -1.21 -2.39 -0.18
C SER A 293 -1.85 -3.12 1.01
N TRP A 294 -1.08 -3.39 2.06
CA TRP A 294 -1.61 -3.91 3.32
C TRP A 294 -2.56 -2.92 4.00
N ILE A 295 -2.18 -1.64 4.08
CA ILE A 295 -3.07 -0.60 4.61
C ILE A 295 -4.27 -0.37 3.71
N ARG A 296 -4.09 -0.42 2.39
CA ARG A 296 -5.21 -0.25 1.45
C ARG A 296 -6.25 -1.37 1.58
N ALA A 297 -5.83 -2.59 1.89
CA ALA A 297 -6.74 -3.70 2.12
C ALA A 297 -7.69 -3.47 3.31
N HIS A 298 -7.24 -2.79 4.38
CA HIS A 298 -8.11 -2.40 5.49
C HIS A 298 -9.17 -1.40 5.03
N TRP A 299 -8.80 -0.39 4.26
CA TRP A 299 -9.72 0.63 3.76
C TRP A 299 -10.69 0.11 2.70
N ALA A 300 -10.32 -0.95 1.97
CA ALA A 300 -11.22 -1.65 1.06
C ALA A 300 -12.37 -2.36 1.80
N ARG A 301 -12.25 -2.61 3.11
CA ARG A 301 -13.24 -3.33 3.94
C ARG A 301 -13.61 -4.70 3.37
N ARG A 302 -12.62 -5.40 2.82
CA ARG A 302 -12.73 -6.76 2.29
C ARG A 302 -11.79 -7.70 3.06
N PRO A 303 -12.10 -9.01 3.12
CA PRO A 303 -11.13 -10.00 3.58
C PRO A 303 -9.84 -9.89 2.79
N PHE A 304 -8.71 -10.09 3.46
CA PHE A 304 -7.40 -10.07 2.83
C PHE A 304 -6.44 -11.08 3.46
N VAL A 305 -5.40 -11.43 2.71
CA VAL A 305 -4.22 -12.16 3.16
C VAL A 305 -3.03 -11.25 2.94
N TRP A 306 -2.22 -11.06 3.98
CA TRP A 306 -1.02 -10.23 3.91
C TRP A 306 0.22 -11.11 3.86
N GLN A 307 1.09 -10.87 2.88
CA GLN A 307 2.44 -11.42 2.82
C GLN A 307 3.45 -10.33 3.22
N PRO A 308 4.01 -10.35 4.44
CA PRO A 308 5.10 -9.45 4.80
C PRO A 308 6.35 -9.78 3.98
N TYR A 309 7.22 -8.79 3.79
CA TYR A 309 8.53 -9.00 3.17
C TYR A 309 9.39 -9.87 4.10
N VAL A 310 10.06 -10.89 3.55
CA VAL A 310 10.95 -11.75 4.33
C VAL A 310 12.20 -10.95 4.69
N GLN A 311 12.41 -10.78 5.99
CA GLN A 311 13.60 -10.13 6.56
C GLN A 311 14.51 -11.14 7.24
N ASP A 312 15.80 -10.80 7.31
CA ASP A 312 16.84 -11.55 8.01
C ASP A 312 16.44 -11.86 9.45
N ASP A 313 16.98 -12.97 9.98
CA ASP A 313 16.71 -13.49 11.32
C ASP A 313 15.22 -13.71 11.67
N GLY A 314 14.34 -13.70 10.67
CA GLY A 314 12.91 -13.88 10.89
C GLY A 314 12.21 -12.65 11.49
N ALA A 315 12.81 -11.46 11.45
CA ALA A 315 12.23 -10.23 12.02
C ALA A 315 10.81 -9.93 11.48
N HIS A 316 10.55 -10.30 10.23
CA HIS A 316 9.24 -10.20 9.60
C HIS A 316 8.14 -11.02 10.32
N LEU A 317 8.50 -12.14 10.96
CA LEU A 317 7.56 -12.95 11.75
C LEU A 317 7.16 -12.24 13.04
N VAL A 318 8.10 -11.56 13.71
CA VAL A 318 7.81 -10.75 14.91
C VAL A 318 6.80 -9.66 14.58
N LYS A 319 7.02 -8.95 13.46
CA LYS A 319 6.10 -7.92 12.96
C LYS A 319 4.72 -8.49 12.61
N LEU A 320 4.69 -9.68 11.99
CA LEU A 320 3.45 -10.39 11.67
C LEU A 320 2.68 -10.80 12.92
N ASP A 321 3.35 -11.44 13.89
CA ASP A 321 2.73 -11.90 15.13
C ASP A 321 2.15 -10.74 15.94
N ALA A 322 2.87 -9.62 16.00
CA ALA A 322 2.41 -8.42 16.66
C ALA A 322 1.13 -7.85 16.01
N PHE A 323 1.05 -7.87 14.68
CA PHE A 323 -0.17 -7.50 13.97
C PHE A 323 -1.32 -8.49 14.22
N LEU A 324 -1.06 -9.80 14.09
CA LEU A 324 -2.09 -10.83 14.27
C LEU A 324 -2.66 -10.80 15.69
N ALA A 325 -1.83 -10.58 16.71
CA ALA A 325 -2.29 -10.43 18.09
C ALA A 325 -3.26 -9.25 18.24
N ARG A 326 -2.93 -8.08 17.68
CA ARG A 326 -3.81 -6.91 17.69
C ARG A 326 -5.09 -7.14 16.89
N PHE A 327 -4.98 -7.72 15.70
CA PHE A 327 -6.13 -8.00 14.84
C PHE A 327 -7.10 -9.01 15.46
N ALA A 328 -6.57 -10.07 16.08
CA ALA A 328 -7.36 -11.07 16.79
C ALA A 328 -8.09 -10.46 18.00
N ALA A 329 -7.43 -9.60 18.78
CA ALA A 329 -8.06 -8.91 19.90
C ALA A 329 -9.25 -8.05 19.44
N VAL A 330 -9.10 -7.31 18.34
CA VAL A 330 -10.20 -6.51 17.76
C VAL A 330 -11.32 -7.41 17.20
N ALA A 331 -10.98 -8.50 16.52
CA ALA A 331 -11.97 -9.44 15.99
C ALA A 331 -12.79 -10.10 17.12
N GLN A 332 -12.15 -10.48 18.22
CA GLN A 332 -12.82 -11.02 19.41
C GLN A 332 -13.73 -9.97 20.07
N ALA A 333 -13.24 -8.74 20.24
CA ALA A 333 -14.05 -7.64 20.79
C ALA A 333 -15.26 -7.31 19.90
N GLY A 334 -15.08 -7.29 18.58
CA GLY A 334 -16.15 -7.07 17.60
C GLY A 334 -17.19 -8.19 17.60
N ALA A 335 -16.76 -9.46 17.70
CA ALA A 335 -17.65 -10.60 17.84
C ALA A 335 -18.46 -10.53 19.15
N SER A 336 -17.82 -10.15 20.26
CA SER A 336 -18.46 -9.97 21.56
C SER A 336 -19.46 -8.80 21.56
N ALA A 337 -19.11 -7.66 20.95
CA ALA A 337 -20.00 -6.51 20.80
C ALA A 337 -21.21 -6.83 19.91
N THR A 338 -21.01 -7.60 18.84
CA THR A 338 -22.10 -8.09 17.98
C THR A 338 -23.00 -9.07 18.73
N ALA A 339 -22.45 -9.93 19.57
CA ALA A 339 -23.21 -10.84 20.43
C ALA A 339 -24.01 -10.07 21.50
N ALA A 340 -23.40 -9.08 22.16
CA ALA A 340 -24.06 -8.22 23.15
C ALA A 340 -25.16 -7.35 22.53
N ALA A 341 -24.95 -6.81 21.32
CA ALA A 341 -25.97 -6.06 20.59
C ALA A 341 -27.16 -6.94 20.17
N LYS A 342 -26.90 -8.20 19.76
CA LYS A 342 -27.95 -9.19 19.50
C LYS A 342 -28.70 -9.56 20.79
N CYS A 343 -28.00 -9.77 21.90
CA CYS A 343 -28.64 -10.01 23.21
C CYS A 343 -29.48 -8.82 23.68
N GLY A 344 -29.00 -7.58 23.56
CA GLY A 344 -29.76 -6.38 23.92
C GLY A 344 -31.01 -6.16 23.04
N ALA A 345 -30.94 -6.50 21.75
CA ALA A 345 -32.10 -6.45 20.85
C ALA A 345 -33.11 -7.58 21.11
N THR A 346 -32.67 -8.76 21.58
CA THR A 346 -33.56 -9.86 21.99
C THR A 346 -34.11 -9.71 23.41
N CYS A 347 -33.43 -8.93 24.26
CA CYS A 347 -33.82 -8.67 25.64
C CYS A 347 -34.52 -7.31 25.80
N GLY A 348 -35.30 -6.91 24.79
CA GLY A 348 -36.20 -5.75 24.89
C GLY A 348 -36.96 -5.79 26.21
N ALA A 349 -36.81 -4.73 26.99
CA ALA A 349 -37.41 -4.57 28.31
C ALA A 349 -38.94 -4.81 28.25
N PRO A 350 -39.51 -5.59 29.18
CA PRO A 350 -40.95 -5.55 29.38
C PRO A 350 -41.29 -4.17 29.96
N GLY A 351 -42.24 -3.50 29.31
CA GLY A 351 -42.60 -2.12 29.61
C GLY A 351 -42.83 -1.84 31.09
N ARG A 352 -42.46 -0.63 31.48
CA ARG A 352 -43.13 0.14 32.53
C ARG A 352 -43.31 1.56 32.05
#